data_AF-A0A6L2PJE3-F1
#
_entry.id   AF-A0A6L2PJE3-F1
#
_cell.length_a   1.000
_cell.length_b   1.000
_cell.length_c   1.000
_cell.angle_alpha   90.00
_cell.angle_beta   90.00
_cell.angle_gamma   90.00
#
_symmetry.space_group_name_H-M   'P 1'
#
loop_
_entity.id
_entity.type
_entity.pdbx_description
1 polymer ?
#
loop_
_entity_poly.entity_id
_entity_poly.type
_entity_poly.pdbx_seq_one_letter_code
_entity_poly.pdbx_strand_id
1 'polypeptide(L)'
;MSEAVVDEVTQRISNTTMDKSGVSFEGKCLKLDTEDDARDVIQAINSCQNLHYLNLEGNTLGVDAAKGIAKALESHSEFKRALWKDLFTGRMKTEIPKALQFLGSGLVLSGAQLLELDLSDNAFGPIGVEGLAVLLRSPACHALQILKLNNNGLGVGGGKLLSRALLDCYNKSRESGKTLALKVFIAGRNRLENEGAKALSEVFKTLGTLEEVAMPQNGIYHVGITALSEAFIQNPNLRVLNLNDNTVTKKGAVAFAVALRSLQKLEEINLGDCLLKTKGAMSIADALAEGHKELQKLHLGFNEIGARGGLELARAMRNKEKLTLLDVGGNLFGETGRQELQSELKDSGRLNALGSLSEDEEEDDDDDDEEEEGEEEEEEEEEEEDEGEEDDASEEGESEDGKVEKEDISDLERTIQEIQNVKLNDSRETKNKAVAEMSLVSVCEFLEHPTQERFLALGNNRVELIMKEIKNCSGDSYLEKLVPTVMKVSSLSASSSEVTKQAALLCSDALYRELFRWAEEQQQSSVVNNSLLVHLGLIKSEDKKLKLTWNLDGCMASLEQAIRQDYFPQGTRETLQLFLSRQVFDVESSTILPHD
;
A
#
# COMPACT_ATOMS: atom_id res chain seq x y z
N MET A 1 -35.49 7.32 32.28
CA MET A 1 -34.47 8.28 31.77
C MET A 1 -35.14 9.63 31.67
N SER A 2 -34.54 10.69 32.20
CA SER A 2 -35.14 12.03 32.21
C SER A 2 -35.12 12.64 30.79
N GLU A 3 -36.09 13.52 30.49
CA GLU A 3 -36.14 14.31 29.24
C GLU A 3 -34.78 14.95 28.91
N ALA A 4 -34.01 15.39 29.92
CA ALA A 4 -32.68 15.97 29.76
C ALA A 4 -31.62 15.01 29.18
N VAL A 5 -31.70 13.70 29.43
CA VAL A 5 -30.77 12.70 28.84
C VAL A 5 -31.16 12.40 27.40
N VAL A 6 -32.46 12.41 27.09
CA VAL A 6 -32.95 12.29 25.71
C VAL A 6 -32.59 13.54 24.92
N ASP A 7 -32.68 14.74 25.51
CA ASP A 7 -32.29 16.00 24.88
C ASP A 7 -30.77 16.13 24.71
N GLU A 8 -29.94 15.61 25.62
CA GLU A 8 -28.47 15.59 25.46
C GLU A 8 -28.03 14.58 24.39
N VAL A 9 -28.67 13.40 24.32
CA VAL A 9 -28.43 12.43 23.24
C VAL A 9 -28.97 12.97 21.91
N THR A 10 -30.11 13.66 21.90
CA THR A 10 -30.64 14.33 20.71
C THR A 10 -29.75 15.49 20.28
N GLN A 11 -29.17 16.25 21.22
CA GLN A 11 -28.18 17.30 20.97
C GLN A 11 -26.85 16.75 20.43
N ARG A 12 -26.37 15.62 20.96
CA ARG A 12 -25.18 14.93 20.45
C ARG A 12 -25.45 14.33 19.08
N ILE A 13 -26.62 13.74 18.82
CA ILE A 13 -27.04 13.31 17.48
C ILE A 13 -27.15 14.50 16.52
N SER A 14 -27.60 15.68 16.96
CA SER A 14 -27.62 16.92 16.15
C SER A 14 -26.26 17.62 16.02
N ASN A 15 -25.26 17.31 16.86
CA ASN A 15 -23.85 17.68 16.67
C ASN A 15 -23.07 16.59 15.91
N THR A 16 -23.68 15.42 15.71
CA THR A 16 -23.26 14.30 14.85
C THR A 16 -24.03 14.34 13.53
N THR A 17 -24.44 15.50 13.05
CA THR A 17 -24.77 15.69 11.63
C THR A 17 -23.46 15.72 10.84
N MET A 18 -22.77 14.58 10.76
CA MET A 18 -22.09 14.26 9.51
C MET A 18 -23.20 13.94 8.53
N ASP A 19 -23.29 14.74 7.48
CA ASP A 19 -24.37 14.64 6.52
C ASP A 19 -24.61 13.21 6.04
N LYS A 20 -25.84 12.72 6.24
CA LYS A 20 -26.31 11.41 5.76
C LYS A 20 -26.51 11.38 4.24
N SER A 21 -26.22 12.47 3.55
CA SER A 21 -26.38 12.59 2.11
C SER A 21 -25.17 12.00 1.43
N GLY A 22 -25.35 10.88 0.74
CA GLY A 22 -24.31 10.18 0.02
C GLY A 22 -24.87 8.98 -0.72
N VAL A 23 -23.97 8.21 -1.34
CA VAL A 23 -24.31 7.04 -2.15
C VAL A 23 -23.67 5.81 -1.52
N SER A 24 -24.42 4.71 -1.41
CA SER A 24 -23.90 3.43 -0.91
C SER A 24 -24.30 2.27 -1.83
N PHE A 25 -23.29 1.48 -2.20
CA PHE A 25 -23.38 0.19 -2.84
C PHE A 25 -22.71 -0.91 -2.00
N GLU A 26 -22.68 -0.71 -0.68
CA GLU A 26 -22.12 -1.67 0.28
C GLU A 26 -22.69 -3.09 0.11
N GLY A 27 -21.79 -4.08 0.08
CA GLY A 27 -22.13 -5.50 0.08
C GLY A 27 -22.92 -5.97 -1.14
N LYS A 28 -22.86 -5.23 -2.25
CA LYS A 28 -23.57 -5.59 -3.49
C LYS A 28 -22.80 -6.61 -4.34
N CYS A 29 -21.53 -6.87 -4.04
CA CYS A 29 -20.68 -7.82 -4.77
C CYS A 29 -20.65 -7.54 -6.28
N LEU A 30 -20.68 -6.26 -6.67
CA LEU A 30 -20.65 -5.85 -8.07
C LEU A 30 -19.25 -6.03 -8.63
N LYS A 31 -19.16 -6.55 -9.86
CA LYS A 31 -17.93 -6.59 -10.63
C LYS A 31 -17.91 -5.43 -11.63
N LEU A 32 -17.25 -4.35 -11.26
CA LEU A 32 -17.21 -3.10 -12.00
C LEU A 32 -15.95 -3.09 -12.87
N ASP A 33 -15.95 -3.83 -13.97
CA ASP A 33 -14.79 -3.91 -14.88
C ASP A 33 -14.69 -2.66 -15.78
N THR A 34 -15.83 -2.26 -16.34
CA THR A 34 -15.96 -1.18 -17.33
C THR A 34 -16.83 -0.02 -16.82
N GLU A 35 -16.81 1.11 -17.54
CA GLU A 35 -17.72 2.23 -17.28
C GLU A 35 -19.20 1.82 -17.35
N ASP A 36 -19.55 0.91 -18.27
CA ASP A 36 -20.91 0.40 -18.41
C ASP A 36 -21.35 -0.44 -17.20
N ASP A 37 -20.44 -1.22 -16.61
CA ASP A 37 -20.72 -1.96 -15.37
C ASP A 37 -20.94 -1.01 -14.18
N ALA A 38 -20.27 0.15 -14.18
CA ALA A 38 -20.41 1.19 -13.18
C ALA A 38 -21.58 2.15 -13.43
N ARG A 39 -22.42 1.93 -14.46
CA ARG A 39 -23.48 2.87 -14.86
C ARG A 39 -24.43 3.22 -13.72
N ASP A 40 -24.86 2.24 -12.93
CA ASP A 40 -25.80 2.48 -11.83
C ASP A 40 -25.14 3.30 -10.71
N VAL A 41 -23.85 3.06 -10.44
CA VAL A 41 -23.06 3.84 -9.48
C VAL A 41 -22.89 5.28 -9.96
N ILE A 42 -22.50 5.46 -11.23
CA ILE A 42 -22.33 6.76 -11.88
C ILE A 42 -23.64 7.55 -11.88
N GLN A 43 -24.76 6.89 -12.22
CA GLN A 43 -26.07 7.53 -12.21
C GLN A 43 -26.49 7.94 -10.80
N ALA A 44 -26.24 7.11 -9.79
CA ALA A 44 -26.53 7.43 -8.40
C ALA A 44 -25.70 8.62 -7.90
N ILE A 45 -24.41 8.69 -8.27
CA ILE A 45 -23.53 9.83 -8.00
C ILE A 45 -24.12 11.11 -8.63
N ASN A 46 -24.34 11.11 -9.95
CA ASN A 46 -24.84 12.28 -10.68
C ASN A 46 -26.23 12.75 -10.23
N SER A 47 -27.05 11.84 -9.68
CA SER A 47 -28.38 12.17 -9.18
C SER A 47 -28.37 12.66 -7.72
N CYS A 48 -27.26 12.49 -7.00
CA CYS A 48 -27.12 12.93 -5.62
C CYS A 48 -26.82 14.43 -5.59
N GLN A 49 -27.63 15.24 -4.91
CA GLN A 49 -27.40 16.69 -4.87
C GLN A 49 -26.25 17.10 -3.95
N ASN A 50 -26.03 16.35 -2.86
CA ASN A 50 -24.97 16.61 -1.88
C ASN A 50 -24.29 15.27 -1.57
N LEU A 51 -23.26 14.92 -2.32
CA LEU A 51 -22.57 13.64 -2.18
C LEU A 51 -21.46 13.77 -1.12
N HIS A 52 -21.79 13.69 0.17
CA HIS A 52 -20.77 13.79 1.22
C HIS A 52 -19.97 12.50 1.42
N TYR A 53 -20.55 11.35 1.06
CA TYR A 53 -19.85 10.07 1.09
C TYR A 53 -20.19 9.20 -0.11
N LEU A 54 -19.24 8.34 -0.47
CA LEU A 54 -19.44 7.23 -1.40
C LEU A 54 -18.93 5.94 -0.75
N ASN A 55 -19.85 5.02 -0.47
CA ASN A 55 -19.53 3.69 0.04
C ASN A 55 -19.60 2.65 -1.08
N LEU A 56 -18.46 2.05 -1.39
CA LEU A 56 -18.32 0.99 -2.39
C LEU A 56 -17.85 -0.32 -1.76
N GLU A 57 -17.99 -0.48 -0.43
CA GLU A 57 -17.49 -1.64 0.28
C GLU A 57 -18.03 -2.97 -0.27
N GLY A 58 -17.15 -3.96 -0.42
CA GLY A 58 -17.51 -5.31 -0.85
C GLY A 58 -17.88 -5.41 -2.34
N ASN A 59 -17.23 -4.59 -3.18
CA ASN A 59 -17.36 -4.64 -4.64
C ASN A 59 -15.97 -4.74 -5.28
N THR A 60 -15.89 -5.07 -6.57
CA THR A 60 -14.63 -5.19 -7.31
C THR A 60 -14.51 -4.09 -8.37
N LEU A 61 -13.74 -3.05 -8.07
CA LEU A 61 -13.56 -1.88 -8.94
C LEU A 61 -12.36 -2.04 -9.88
N GLY A 62 -12.59 -1.87 -11.17
CA GLY A 62 -11.57 -1.88 -12.24
C GLY A 62 -11.16 -0.49 -12.65
N VAL A 63 -10.11 -0.41 -13.46
CA VAL A 63 -9.51 0.86 -13.88
C VAL A 63 -10.51 1.72 -14.68
N ASP A 64 -11.22 1.13 -15.65
CA ASP A 64 -12.16 1.87 -16.50
C ASP A 64 -13.43 2.28 -15.73
N ALA A 65 -13.94 1.41 -14.87
CA ALA A 65 -15.02 1.75 -13.95
C ALA A 65 -14.60 2.89 -12.99
N ALA A 66 -13.38 2.85 -12.44
CA ALA A 66 -12.84 3.90 -11.58
C ALA A 66 -12.75 5.24 -12.32
N LYS A 67 -12.36 5.23 -13.60
CA LYS A 67 -12.34 6.42 -14.45
C LYS A 67 -13.74 7.02 -14.65
N GLY A 68 -14.75 6.19 -14.92
CA GLY A 68 -16.15 6.63 -15.03
C GLY A 68 -16.69 7.22 -13.73
N ILE A 69 -16.42 6.57 -12.59
CA ILE A 69 -16.78 7.07 -11.25
C ILE A 69 -16.06 8.39 -10.95
N ALA A 70 -14.76 8.47 -11.23
CA ALA A 70 -13.97 9.68 -11.06
C ALA A 70 -14.53 10.87 -11.85
N LYS A 71 -15.01 10.63 -13.07
CA LYS A 71 -15.67 11.66 -13.88
C LYS A 71 -16.94 12.18 -13.21
N ALA A 72 -17.75 11.29 -12.64
CA ALA A 72 -18.98 11.68 -11.95
C ALA A 72 -18.68 12.50 -10.67
N LEU A 73 -17.58 12.17 -9.97
CA LEU A 73 -17.14 12.88 -8.77
C LEU A 73 -16.69 14.32 -9.02
N GLU A 74 -16.32 14.71 -10.25
CA GLU A 74 -15.88 16.09 -10.58
C GLU A 74 -16.88 17.17 -10.15
N SER A 75 -18.18 16.83 -10.12
CA SER A 75 -19.24 17.78 -9.77
C SER A 75 -19.49 17.93 -8.25
N HIS A 76 -18.77 17.18 -7.41
CA HIS A 76 -19.04 17.05 -5.97
C HIS A 76 -17.91 17.62 -5.10
N SER A 77 -17.75 18.94 -5.08
CA SER A 77 -16.78 19.63 -4.21
C SER A 77 -17.05 19.45 -2.71
N GLU A 78 -18.29 19.12 -2.35
CA GLU A 78 -18.72 18.82 -1.00
C GLU A 78 -18.24 17.45 -0.50
N PHE A 79 -17.75 16.56 -1.37
CA PHE A 79 -17.33 15.20 -1.02
C PHE A 79 -16.30 15.15 0.12
N LYS A 80 -16.59 14.36 1.15
CA LYS A 80 -15.79 14.26 2.38
C LYS A 80 -15.30 12.86 2.71
N ARG A 81 -16.03 11.80 2.35
CA ARG A 81 -15.77 10.46 2.89
C ARG A 81 -15.73 9.41 1.79
N ALA A 82 -14.54 8.86 1.57
CA ALA A 82 -14.30 7.73 0.68
C ALA A 82 -14.30 6.43 1.49
N LEU A 83 -15.39 5.66 1.42
CA LEU A 83 -15.54 4.38 2.13
C LEU A 83 -15.32 3.25 1.10
N TRP A 84 -14.05 2.91 0.90
CA TRP A 84 -13.54 2.06 -0.18
C TRP A 84 -12.84 0.81 0.36
N LYS A 85 -13.33 0.31 1.49
CA LYS A 85 -12.92 -0.96 2.08
C LYS A 85 -13.27 -2.12 1.14
N ASP A 86 -12.42 -3.14 1.03
CA ASP A 86 -12.68 -4.34 0.20
C ASP A 86 -13.20 -3.99 -1.22
N LEU A 87 -12.48 -3.09 -1.90
CA LEU A 87 -12.88 -2.53 -3.20
C LEU A 87 -12.14 -3.18 -4.38
N PHE A 88 -10.99 -3.80 -4.13
CA PHE A 88 -10.11 -4.35 -5.15
C PHE A 88 -9.97 -5.87 -5.08
N THR A 89 -10.92 -6.56 -4.44
CA THR A 89 -10.89 -8.02 -4.37
C THR A 89 -10.92 -8.66 -5.76
N GLY A 90 -9.93 -9.51 -6.03
CA GLY A 90 -9.75 -10.17 -7.33
C GLY A 90 -9.06 -9.33 -8.41
N ARG A 91 -8.65 -8.09 -8.12
CA ARG A 91 -7.87 -7.25 -9.04
C ARG A 91 -6.38 -7.55 -9.00
N MET A 92 -5.71 -7.31 -10.13
CA MET A 92 -4.26 -7.36 -10.16
C MET A 92 -3.67 -6.18 -9.36
N LYS A 93 -2.58 -6.42 -8.63
CA LYS A 93 -1.89 -5.38 -7.83
C LYS A 93 -1.47 -4.17 -8.67
N THR A 94 -1.25 -4.36 -9.97
CA THR A 94 -0.87 -3.29 -10.93
C THR A 94 -2.06 -2.47 -11.43
N GLU A 95 -3.30 -2.93 -11.25
CA GLU A 95 -4.51 -2.17 -11.57
C GLU A 95 -4.89 -1.21 -10.44
N ILE A 96 -4.61 -1.60 -9.20
CA ILE A 96 -5.03 -0.84 -8.01
C ILE A 96 -4.46 0.59 -8.01
N PRO A 97 -3.15 0.83 -8.26
CA PRO A 97 -2.63 2.18 -8.34
C PRO A 97 -3.34 3.04 -9.37
N LYS A 98 -3.61 2.48 -10.56
CA LYS A 98 -4.27 3.22 -11.65
C LYS A 98 -5.71 3.59 -11.30
N ALA A 99 -6.46 2.67 -10.69
CA ALA A 99 -7.81 2.94 -10.23
C ALA A 99 -7.83 4.05 -9.16
N LEU A 100 -6.92 3.97 -8.17
CA LEU A 100 -6.77 5.02 -7.15
C LEU A 100 -6.32 6.36 -7.73
N GLN A 101 -5.43 6.37 -8.72
CA GLN A 101 -5.03 7.58 -9.44
C GLN A 101 -6.23 8.24 -10.13
N PHE A 102 -7.08 7.48 -10.84
CA PHE A 102 -8.29 8.04 -11.44
C PHE A 102 -9.24 8.62 -10.39
N LEU A 103 -9.54 7.86 -9.32
CA LEU A 103 -10.40 8.34 -8.24
C LEU A 103 -9.83 9.62 -7.60
N GLY A 104 -8.53 9.64 -7.33
CA GLY A 104 -7.82 10.80 -6.79
C GLY A 104 -7.90 12.02 -7.71
N SER A 105 -7.69 11.83 -9.01
CA SER A 105 -7.82 12.89 -10.01
C SER A 105 -9.24 13.47 -10.08
N GLY A 106 -10.27 12.62 -9.99
CA GLY A 106 -11.65 13.08 -9.87
C GLY A 106 -11.89 13.95 -8.62
N LEU A 107 -11.34 13.53 -7.47
CA LEU A 107 -11.41 14.30 -6.23
C LEU A 107 -10.67 15.64 -6.33
N VAL A 108 -9.48 15.66 -6.91
CA VAL A 108 -8.71 16.89 -7.13
C VAL A 108 -9.46 17.85 -8.06
N LEU A 109 -10.03 17.33 -9.16
CA LEU A 109 -10.81 18.14 -10.10
C LEU A 109 -12.08 18.74 -9.48
N SER A 110 -12.74 18.00 -8.59
CA SER A 110 -13.90 18.51 -7.85
C SER A 110 -13.55 19.58 -6.80
N GLY A 111 -12.27 19.68 -6.40
CA GLY A 111 -11.85 20.48 -5.26
C GLY A 111 -12.28 19.89 -3.91
N ALA A 112 -12.69 18.61 -3.89
CA ALA A 112 -13.07 17.89 -2.67
C ALA A 112 -11.92 17.91 -1.65
N GLN A 113 -12.31 17.80 -0.39
CA GLN A 113 -11.40 17.81 0.76
C GLN A 113 -11.82 16.67 1.67
N LEU A 114 -11.14 15.54 1.54
CA LEU A 114 -11.43 14.34 2.29
C LEU A 114 -11.23 14.59 3.78
N LEU A 115 -12.17 14.09 4.57
CA LEU A 115 -12.10 13.97 6.02
C LEU A 115 -11.87 12.52 6.42
N GLU A 116 -12.39 11.56 5.66
CA GLU A 116 -12.23 10.12 5.89
C GLU A 116 -11.88 9.40 4.60
N LEU A 117 -10.84 8.57 4.68
CA LEU A 117 -10.43 7.61 3.66
C LEU A 117 -10.30 6.24 4.32
N ASP A 118 -11.19 5.32 3.96
CA ASP A 118 -11.12 3.92 4.34
C ASP A 118 -10.78 3.07 3.13
N LEU A 119 -9.61 2.46 3.16
CA LEU A 119 -9.09 1.56 2.14
C LEU A 119 -8.73 0.20 2.73
N SER A 120 -9.30 -0.16 3.88
CA SER A 120 -9.04 -1.44 4.53
C SER A 120 -9.39 -2.63 3.63
N ASP A 121 -8.78 -3.78 3.86
CA ASP A 121 -9.02 -5.04 3.13
C ASP A 121 -8.77 -4.96 1.62
N ASN A 122 -7.85 -4.08 1.19
CA ASN A 122 -7.37 -4.03 -0.19
C ASN A 122 -5.93 -4.52 -0.29
N ALA A 123 -5.68 -5.57 -1.07
CA ALA A 123 -4.35 -6.19 -1.19
C ALA A 123 -3.36 -5.31 -1.99
N PHE A 124 -2.89 -4.21 -1.40
CA PHE A 124 -1.94 -3.30 -2.04
C PHE A 124 -0.60 -3.98 -2.32
N GLY A 125 0.00 -4.61 -1.31
CA GLY A 125 1.43 -4.93 -1.39
C GLY A 125 2.29 -3.67 -1.59
N PRO A 126 3.61 -3.80 -1.78
CA PRO A 126 4.47 -2.64 -2.01
C PRO A 126 4.07 -1.78 -3.21
N ILE A 127 3.60 -2.41 -4.31
CA ILE A 127 3.20 -1.73 -5.56
C ILE A 127 1.91 -0.94 -5.38
N GLY A 128 0.91 -1.51 -4.70
CA GLY A 128 -0.39 -0.85 -4.52
C GLY A 128 -0.31 0.44 -3.71
N VAL A 129 0.68 0.53 -2.81
CA VAL A 129 0.88 1.71 -1.95
C VAL A 129 1.31 2.94 -2.74
N GLU A 130 1.94 2.79 -3.91
CA GLU A 130 2.32 3.93 -4.76
C GLU A 130 1.09 4.75 -5.17
N GLY A 131 0.00 4.11 -5.59
CA GLY A 131 -1.23 4.82 -5.94
C GLY A 131 -1.89 5.51 -4.73
N LEU A 132 -1.80 4.90 -3.55
CA LEU A 132 -2.23 5.54 -2.30
C LEU A 132 -1.34 6.74 -1.97
N ALA A 133 -0.03 6.64 -2.14
CA ALA A 133 0.91 7.72 -1.88
C ALA A 133 0.62 8.94 -2.77
N VAL A 134 0.35 8.73 -4.06
CA VAL A 134 -0.06 9.79 -4.99
C VAL A 134 -1.35 10.48 -4.51
N LEU A 135 -2.35 9.71 -4.10
CA LEU A 135 -3.60 10.27 -3.56
C LEU A 135 -3.36 11.09 -2.29
N LEU A 136 -2.59 10.57 -1.33
CA LEU A 136 -2.28 11.25 -0.08
C LEU A 136 -1.49 12.55 -0.30
N ARG A 137 -0.56 12.58 -1.26
CA ARG A 137 0.20 13.79 -1.64
C ARG A 137 -0.67 14.86 -2.32
N SER A 138 -1.88 14.52 -2.75
CA SER A 138 -2.75 15.43 -3.50
C SER A 138 -3.49 16.44 -2.59
N PRO A 139 -3.93 17.58 -3.14
CA PRO A 139 -4.74 18.56 -2.41
C PRO A 139 -6.03 18.00 -1.81
N ALA A 140 -6.55 16.89 -2.34
CA ALA A 140 -7.77 16.25 -1.85
C ALA A 140 -7.62 15.75 -0.40
N CYS A 141 -6.39 15.43 0.04
CA CYS A 141 -6.10 14.88 1.36
C CYS A 141 -5.62 15.92 2.39
N HIS A 142 -5.48 17.20 2.03
CA HIS A 142 -4.98 18.24 2.95
C HIS A 142 -5.85 18.44 4.21
N ALA A 143 -7.12 18.02 4.19
CA ALA A 143 -8.04 18.11 5.33
C ALA A 143 -8.30 16.76 6.02
N LEU A 144 -7.56 15.70 5.67
CA LEU A 144 -7.83 14.34 6.10
C LEU A 144 -7.70 14.22 7.63
N GLN A 145 -8.69 13.58 8.25
CA GLN A 145 -8.75 13.37 9.70
C GLN A 145 -8.77 11.88 10.06
N ILE A 146 -9.32 11.02 9.20
CA ILE A 146 -9.47 9.59 9.43
C ILE A 146 -8.84 8.84 8.27
N LEU A 147 -7.83 8.02 8.57
CA LEU A 147 -7.19 7.14 7.60
C LEU A 147 -7.23 5.71 8.13
N LYS A 148 -7.89 4.82 7.36
CA LYS A 148 -8.02 3.41 7.69
C LYS A 148 -7.43 2.55 6.58
N LEU A 149 -6.49 1.72 6.97
CA LEU A 149 -5.64 0.89 6.11
C LEU A 149 -5.45 -0.49 6.75
N ASN A 150 -6.49 -1.07 7.36
CA ASN A 150 -6.36 -2.41 7.93
C ASN A 150 -6.18 -3.45 6.83
N ASN A 151 -5.32 -4.45 7.04
CA ASN A 151 -5.19 -5.63 6.18
C ASN A 151 -4.92 -5.29 4.70
N ASN A 152 -3.95 -4.40 4.46
CA ASN A 152 -3.52 -4.01 3.12
C ASN A 152 -2.23 -4.70 2.64
N GLY A 153 -1.53 -5.41 3.53
CA GLY A 153 -0.26 -6.07 3.22
C GLY A 153 0.83 -5.08 2.81
N LEU A 154 0.92 -3.93 3.49
CA LEU A 154 1.87 -2.86 3.14
C LEU A 154 3.34 -3.30 3.23
N GLY A 155 3.68 -4.12 4.22
CA GLY A 155 5.06 -4.46 4.57
C GLY A 155 5.85 -3.26 5.10
N VAL A 156 7.11 -3.48 5.44
CA VAL A 156 8.05 -2.43 5.86
C VAL A 156 8.18 -1.32 4.81
N GLY A 157 8.39 -1.69 3.54
CA GLY A 157 8.55 -0.74 2.43
C GLY A 157 7.31 0.13 2.21
N GLY A 158 6.11 -0.46 2.25
CA GLY A 158 4.86 0.27 2.17
C GLY A 158 4.64 1.19 3.38
N GLY A 159 5.03 0.77 4.59
CA GLY A 159 5.01 1.62 5.78
C GLY A 159 5.91 2.86 5.65
N LYS A 160 7.14 2.69 5.14
CA LYS A 160 8.08 3.79 4.85
C LYS A 160 7.53 4.75 3.79
N LEU A 161 6.97 4.22 2.70
CA LEU A 161 6.38 5.03 1.64
C LEU A 161 5.15 5.81 2.12
N LEU A 162 4.27 5.17 2.89
CA LEU A 162 3.11 5.79 3.52
C LEU A 162 3.54 6.94 4.43
N SER A 163 4.55 6.73 5.27
CA SER A 163 5.09 7.77 6.15
C SER A 163 5.56 9.00 5.37
N ARG A 164 6.38 8.80 4.32
CA ARG A 164 6.83 9.90 3.46
C ARG A 164 5.66 10.64 2.83
N ALA A 165 4.69 9.92 2.26
CA ALA A 165 3.52 10.53 1.65
C ALA A 165 2.69 11.38 2.63
N LEU A 166 2.56 10.94 3.89
CA LEU A 166 1.87 11.70 4.94
C LEU A 166 2.64 12.94 5.38
N LEU A 167 3.97 12.86 5.51
CA LEU A 167 4.82 14.02 5.81
C LEU A 167 4.79 15.05 4.68
N ASP A 168 4.85 14.60 3.43
CA ASP A 168 4.77 15.47 2.26
C ASP A 168 3.39 16.14 2.16
N CYS A 169 2.32 15.38 2.42
CA CYS A 169 0.98 15.92 2.55
C CYS A 169 0.93 16.98 3.66
N TYR A 170 1.45 16.69 4.85
CA TYR A 170 1.50 17.64 5.95
C TYR A 170 2.21 18.95 5.56
N ASN A 171 3.38 18.88 4.94
CA ASN A 171 4.13 20.06 4.52
C ASN A 171 3.36 20.89 3.47
N LYS A 172 2.88 20.25 2.39
CA LYS A 172 2.12 20.92 1.30
C LYS A 172 0.79 21.50 1.80
N SER A 173 0.14 20.80 2.73
CA SER A 173 -1.12 21.25 3.32
C SER A 173 -0.93 22.57 4.08
N ARG A 174 0.16 22.74 4.83
CA ARG A 174 0.50 23.97 5.55
C ARG A 174 0.73 25.16 4.60
N GLU A 175 1.40 24.95 3.47
CA GLU A 175 1.60 25.99 2.46
C GLU A 175 0.26 26.49 1.89
N SER A 176 -0.72 25.60 1.76
CA SER A 176 -2.07 25.92 1.31
C SER A 176 -3.00 26.51 2.38
N GLY A 177 -2.51 26.71 3.61
CA GLY A 177 -3.29 27.22 4.75
C GLY A 177 -4.30 26.23 5.34
N LYS A 178 -4.23 24.95 4.96
CA LYS A 178 -5.06 23.86 5.46
C LYS A 178 -4.15 22.76 5.99
N THR A 179 -3.90 22.69 7.29
CA THR A 179 -2.94 21.72 7.84
C THR A 179 -3.59 20.34 7.98
N LEU A 180 -2.96 19.30 7.44
CA LEU A 180 -3.30 17.89 7.69
C LEU A 180 -3.31 17.65 9.20
N ALA A 181 -4.41 17.11 9.71
CA ALA A 181 -4.63 16.88 11.13
C ALA A 181 -5.33 15.55 11.34
N LEU A 182 -4.58 14.45 11.17
CA LEU A 182 -5.10 13.11 11.44
C LEU A 182 -5.46 12.97 12.92
N LYS A 183 -6.69 12.53 13.16
CA LYS A 183 -7.22 12.17 14.47
C LYS A 183 -7.28 10.67 14.64
N VAL A 184 -7.60 9.94 13.57
CA VAL A 184 -7.78 8.48 13.61
C VAL A 184 -6.86 7.85 12.58
N PHE A 185 -5.97 6.99 13.04
CA PHE A 185 -5.10 6.18 12.18
C PHE A 185 -5.24 4.70 12.52
N ILE A 186 -5.71 3.90 11.57
CA ILE A 186 -5.92 2.47 11.74
C ILE A 186 -5.15 1.73 10.65
N ALA A 187 -4.18 0.89 11.02
CA ALA A 187 -3.32 0.18 10.07
C ALA A 187 -2.83 -1.17 10.61
N GLY A 188 -3.73 -1.98 11.14
CA GLY A 188 -3.44 -3.35 11.56
C GLY A 188 -3.24 -4.34 10.42
N ARG A 189 -2.64 -5.50 10.69
CA ARG A 189 -2.46 -6.61 9.74
C ARG A 189 -1.70 -6.23 8.47
N ASN A 190 -0.66 -5.40 8.61
CA ASN A 190 0.13 -4.90 7.47
C ASN A 190 1.57 -5.36 7.45
N ARG A 191 2.03 -6.11 8.46
CA ARG A 191 3.46 -6.48 8.60
C ARG A 191 4.38 -5.26 8.51
N LEU A 192 4.04 -4.21 9.26
CA LEU A 192 4.84 -2.99 9.28
C LEU A 192 6.20 -3.21 9.94
N GLU A 193 6.28 -4.15 10.89
CA GLU A 193 7.47 -4.52 11.64
C GLU A 193 8.14 -3.27 12.29
N ASN A 194 9.36 -3.39 12.82
CA ASN A 194 10.01 -2.28 13.52
C ASN A 194 10.23 -1.06 12.63
N GLU A 195 10.71 -1.29 11.41
CA GLU A 195 11.14 -0.24 10.50
C GLU A 195 9.97 0.56 9.90
N GLY A 196 8.83 -0.09 9.64
CA GLY A 196 7.61 0.62 9.27
C GLY A 196 7.02 1.42 10.43
N ALA A 197 7.06 0.86 11.66
CA ALA A 197 6.60 1.54 12.86
C ALA A 197 7.43 2.81 13.18
N LYS A 198 8.76 2.73 13.10
CA LYS A 198 9.66 3.90 13.25
C LYS A 198 9.38 4.98 12.21
N ALA A 199 9.12 4.59 10.95
CA ALA A 199 8.77 5.58 9.94
C ALA A 199 7.46 6.29 10.28
N LEU A 200 6.44 5.56 10.75
CA LEU A 200 5.16 6.14 11.17
C LEU A 200 5.26 6.96 12.47
N SER A 201 6.17 6.63 13.38
CA SER A 201 6.35 7.41 14.61
C SER A 201 6.79 8.85 14.31
N GLU A 202 7.61 9.08 13.29
CA GLU A 202 7.96 10.44 12.85
C GLU A 202 6.75 11.24 12.35
N VAL A 203 5.82 10.59 11.66
CA VAL A 203 4.53 11.19 11.27
C VAL A 203 3.74 11.58 12.52
N PHE A 204 3.55 10.64 13.45
CA PHE A 204 2.72 10.85 14.64
C PHE A 204 3.29 11.94 15.55
N LYS A 205 4.61 12.00 15.68
CA LYS A 205 5.33 13.05 16.40
C LYS A 205 5.13 14.42 15.76
N THR A 206 5.11 14.48 14.42
CA THR A 206 4.93 15.71 13.64
C THR A 206 3.50 16.24 13.70
N LEU A 207 2.50 15.34 13.63
CA LEU A 207 1.09 15.73 13.58
C LEU A 207 0.54 16.22 14.92
N GLY A 208 0.86 15.55 16.04
CA GLY A 208 0.42 15.94 17.39
C GLY A 208 -1.10 16.05 17.61
N THR A 209 -1.91 15.50 16.70
CA THR A 209 -3.38 15.68 16.63
C THR A 209 -4.16 14.39 16.82
N LEU A 210 -3.49 13.26 17.05
CA LEU A 210 -4.12 11.95 17.13
C LEU A 210 -5.02 11.80 18.36
N GLU A 211 -6.16 11.16 18.14
CA GLU A 211 -7.18 10.77 19.12
C GLU A 211 -7.34 9.24 19.18
N GLU A 212 -7.06 8.51 18.09
CA GLU A 212 -7.11 7.06 18.01
C GLU A 212 -5.99 6.52 17.12
N VAL A 213 -5.23 5.55 17.65
CA VAL A 213 -4.26 4.77 16.88
C VAL A 213 -4.49 3.29 17.12
N ALA A 214 -4.73 2.55 16.05
CA ALA A 214 -4.90 1.10 16.08
C ALA A 214 -3.98 0.44 15.04
N MET A 215 -2.96 -0.27 15.51
CA MET A 215 -1.98 -0.97 14.67
C MET A 215 -1.79 -2.44 15.12
N PRO A 216 -2.86 -3.21 15.36
CA PRO A 216 -2.72 -4.60 15.81
C PRO A 216 -2.10 -5.50 14.74
N GLN A 217 -1.48 -6.61 15.12
CA GLN A 217 -1.02 -7.65 14.18
C GLN A 217 -0.06 -7.13 13.11
N ASN A 218 0.96 -6.38 13.51
CA ASN A 218 1.95 -5.82 12.57
C ASN A 218 3.35 -6.42 12.70
N GLY A 219 3.55 -7.36 13.63
CA GLY A 219 4.88 -7.92 13.91
C GLY A 219 5.85 -6.86 14.44
N ILE A 220 5.36 -5.83 15.13
CA ILE A 220 6.18 -4.76 15.69
C ILE A 220 6.81 -5.28 16.97
N TYR A 221 8.14 -5.26 17.06
CA TYR A 221 8.89 -5.63 18.25
C TYR A 221 9.17 -4.42 19.14
N HIS A 222 9.77 -4.65 20.31
CA HIS A 222 9.99 -3.61 21.33
C HIS A 222 10.69 -2.34 20.79
N VAL A 223 11.56 -2.44 19.78
CA VAL A 223 12.22 -1.28 19.17
C VAL A 223 11.20 -0.37 18.46
N GLY A 224 10.32 -0.94 17.65
CA GLY A 224 9.24 -0.16 17.00
C GLY A 224 8.22 0.36 18.00
N ILE A 225 7.90 -0.40 19.05
CA ILE A 225 7.00 0.04 20.13
C ILE A 225 7.58 1.22 20.91
N THR A 226 8.89 1.21 21.18
CA THR A 226 9.58 2.35 21.83
C THR A 226 9.46 3.61 20.97
N ALA A 227 9.75 3.52 19.67
CA ALA A 227 9.63 4.66 18.75
C ALA A 227 8.18 5.21 18.70
N LEU A 228 7.18 4.34 18.61
CA LEU A 228 5.77 4.73 18.68
C LEU A 228 5.43 5.40 20.01
N SER A 229 5.90 4.85 21.13
CA SER A 229 5.66 5.39 22.48
C SER A 229 6.22 6.79 22.63
N GLU A 230 7.43 7.06 22.13
CA GLU A 230 8.03 8.39 22.11
C GLU A 230 7.20 9.40 21.30
N ALA A 231 6.64 8.96 20.16
CA ALA A 231 5.78 9.81 19.34
C ALA A 231 4.41 10.08 20.00
N PHE A 232 3.84 9.12 20.74
CA PHE A 232 2.57 9.31 21.44
C PHE A 232 2.63 10.41 22.50
N ILE A 233 3.79 10.69 23.10
CA ILE A 233 3.97 11.80 24.04
C ILE A 233 3.52 13.15 23.43
N GLN A 234 3.65 13.33 22.11
CA GLN A 234 3.24 14.53 21.40
C GLN A 234 1.73 14.59 21.07
N ASN A 235 0.97 13.55 21.44
CA ASN A 235 -0.45 13.40 21.11
C ASN A 235 -1.31 13.28 22.39
N PRO A 236 -1.41 14.34 23.22
CA PRO A 236 -2.12 14.31 24.51
C PRO A 236 -3.64 14.15 24.40
N ASN A 237 -4.18 14.16 23.17
CA ASN A 237 -5.60 13.93 22.89
C ASN A 237 -5.94 12.48 22.60
N LEU A 238 -4.98 11.55 22.63
CA LEU A 238 -5.23 10.13 22.46
C LEU A 238 -6.25 9.61 23.48
N ARG A 239 -7.27 8.92 22.96
CA ARG A 239 -8.37 8.27 23.66
C ARG A 239 -8.32 6.76 23.47
N VAL A 240 -7.88 6.29 22.31
CA VAL A 240 -7.80 4.86 21.99
C VAL A 240 -6.41 4.52 21.49
N LEU A 241 -5.77 3.54 22.15
CA LEU A 241 -4.50 2.95 21.72
C LEU A 241 -4.65 1.43 21.63
N ASN A 242 -4.51 0.88 20.44
CA ASN A 242 -4.55 -0.56 20.21
C ASN A 242 -3.29 -1.03 19.47
N LEU A 243 -2.46 -1.80 20.16
CA LEU A 243 -1.26 -2.44 19.62
C LEU A 243 -1.29 -3.97 19.82
N ASN A 244 -2.48 -4.55 20.02
CA ASN A 244 -2.69 -5.99 20.22
C ASN A 244 -1.92 -6.85 19.20
N ASP A 245 -1.41 -8.00 19.65
CA ASP A 245 -0.74 -8.99 18.80
C ASP A 245 0.48 -8.37 18.07
N ASN A 246 1.34 -7.74 18.88
CA ASN A 246 2.67 -7.25 18.56
C ASN A 246 3.59 -7.58 19.73
N THR A 247 4.88 -7.80 19.49
CA THR A 247 5.83 -8.23 20.52
C THR A 247 6.37 -7.04 21.32
N VAL A 248 5.57 -6.53 22.26
CA VAL A 248 5.92 -5.36 23.09
C VAL A 248 7.06 -5.67 24.05
N THR A 249 7.00 -6.83 24.72
CA THR A 249 7.94 -7.27 25.76
C THR A 249 8.06 -6.29 26.95
N LYS A 250 8.88 -6.64 27.95
CA LYS A 250 9.23 -5.73 29.05
C LYS A 250 9.84 -4.42 28.53
N LYS A 251 10.73 -4.47 27.54
CA LYS A 251 11.47 -3.28 27.04
C LYS A 251 10.49 -2.26 26.43
N GLY A 252 9.57 -2.71 25.57
CA GLY A 252 8.55 -1.84 24.98
C GLY A 252 7.51 -1.38 26.00
N ALA A 253 7.14 -2.23 26.97
CA ALA A 253 6.20 -1.88 28.03
C ALA A 253 6.70 -0.72 28.91
N VAL A 254 8.01 -0.68 29.21
CA VAL A 254 8.62 0.44 29.96
C VAL A 254 8.53 1.74 29.17
N ALA A 255 8.84 1.72 27.87
CA ALA A 255 8.70 2.91 27.01
C ALA A 255 7.23 3.37 26.92
N PHE A 256 6.30 2.43 26.78
CA PHE A 256 4.86 2.71 26.75
C PHE A 256 4.38 3.31 28.08
N ALA A 257 4.83 2.78 29.22
CA ALA A 257 4.53 3.30 30.54
C ALA A 257 5.01 4.75 30.73
N VAL A 258 6.18 5.12 30.19
CA VAL A 258 6.64 6.52 30.17
C VAL A 258 5.69 7.41 29.36
N ALA A 259 5.26 6.94 28.18
CA ALA A 259 4.32 7.69 27.34
C ALA A 259 2.96 7.88 28.02
N LEU A 260 2.42 6.84 28.67
CA LEU A 260 1.13 6.85 29.35
C LEU A 260 0.97 8.01 30.34
N ARG A 261 2.05 8.46 31.00
CA ARG A 261 2.03 9.59 31.94
C ARG A 261 1.51 10.88 31.29
N SER A 262 1.71 11.05 29.99
CA SER A 262 1.24 12.22 29.23
C SER A 262 -0.15 12.04 28.60
N LEU A 263 -0.72 10.83 28.65
CA LEU A 263 -1.93 10.45 27.91
C LEU A 263 -3.15 10.30 28.82
N GLN A 264 -3.49 11.38 29.53
CA GLN A 264 -4.52 11.36 30.59
C GLN A 264 -5.97 11.22 30.07
N LYS A 265 -6.18 11.33 28.76
CA LYS A 265 -7.50 11.21 28.11
C LYS A 265 -7.80 9.81 27.56
N LEU A 266 -6.91 8.83 27.78
CA LEU A 266 -7.13 7.47 27.32
C LEU A 266 -8.40 6.87 27.94
N GLU A 267 -9.24 6.35 27.06
CA GLU A 267 -10.48 5.62 27.33
C GLU A 267 -10.28 4.13 27.09
N GLU A 268 -9.43 3.74 26.14
CA GLU A 268 -9.17 2.35 25.79
C GLU A 268 -7.68 2.12 25.51
N ILE A 269 -7.11 1.12 26.19
CA ILE A 269 -5.76 0.61 25.95
C ILE A 269 -5.89 -0.87 25.64
N ASN A 270 -5.37 -1.29 24.50
CA ASN A 270 -5.31 -2.69 24.11
C ASN A 270 -3.88 -3.12 23.76
N LEU A 271 -3.34 -3.99 24.63
CA LEU A 271 -2.06 -4.67 24.50
C LEU A 271 -2.25 -6.17 24.77
N GLY A 272 -3.37 -6.76 24.34
CA GLY A 272 -3.53 -8.22 24.39
C GLY A 272 -2.53 -8.93 23.48
N ASP A 273 -2.14 -10.16 23.78
CA ASP A 273 -1.18 -10.94 22.96
C ASP A 273 0.14 -10.19 22.70
N CYS A 274 0.68 -9.51 23.73
CA CYS A 274 1.84 -8.62 23.56
C CYS A 274 3.12 -9.07 24.28
N LEU A 275 3.13 -10.26 24.89
CA LEU A 275 4.25 -10.82 25.64
C LEU A 275 4.82 -9.84 26.69
N LEU A 276 3.95 -9.08 27.37
CA LEU A 276 4.39 -8.08 28.36
C LEU A 276 5.19 -8.69 29.50
N LYS A 277 4.85 -9.93 29.90
CA LYS A 277 5.31 -10.62 31.10
C LYS A 277 5.00 -9.82 32.38
N THR A 278 5.23 -10.43 33.54
CA THR A 278 4.96 -9.81 34.86
C THR A 278 5.59 -8.42 35.02
N LYS A 279 6.87 -8.25 34.68
CA LYS A 279 7.59 -6.97 34.85
C LYS A 279 7.05 -5.86 33.92
N GLY A 280 6.66 -6.20 32.68
CA GLY A 280 6.06 -5.23 31.76
C GLY A 280 4.67 -4.77 32.24
N ALA A 281 3.84 -5.72 32.68
CA ALA A 281 2.52 -5.43 33.23
C ALA A 281 2.59 -4.53 34.49
N MET A 282 3.55 -4.79 35.39
CA MET A 282 3.79 -3.94 36.56
C MET A 282 4.19 -2.50 36.17
N SER A 283 4.97 -2.34 35.10
CA SER A 283 5.36 -0.99 34.60
C SER A 283 4.15 -0.22 34.09
N ILE A 284 3.23 -0.89 33.39
CA ILE A 284 1.96 -0.31 32.96
C ILE A 284 1.09 0.02 34.18
N ALA A 285 1.01 -0.89 35.16
CA ALA A 285 0.24 -0.68 36.39
C ALA A 285 0.73 0.56 37.16
N ASP A 286 2.04 0.74 37.31
CA ASP A 286 2.64 1.94 37.93
C ASP A 286 2.23 3.23 37.20
N ALA A 287 2.37 3.24 35.86
CA ALA A 287 2.00 4.41 35.06
C ALA A 287 0.49 4.74 35.14
N LEU A 288 -0.35 3.72 35.34
CA LEU A 288 -1.79 3.89 35.52
C LEU A 288 -2.20 4.14 36.97
N ALA A 289 -1.35 3.87 37.98
CA ALA A 289 -1.72 3.92 39.39
C ALA A 289 -2.29 5.29 39.78
N GLU A 290 -1.67 6.36 39.28
CA GLU A 290 -2.06 7.75 39.51
C GLU A 290 -2.55 8.39 38.19
N GLY A 291 -3.86 8.36 37.91
CA GLY A 291 -4.42 9.06 36.76
C GLY A 291 -5.46 8.29 35.95
N HIS A 292 -5.55 8.66 34.66
CA HIS A 292 -6.37 8.03 33.61
C HIS A 292 -7.83 7.77 34.02
N LYS A 293 -8.48 8.75 34.64
CA LYS A 293 -9.89 8.64 35.12
C LYS A 293 -10.91 8.39 34.01
N GLU A 294 -10.52 8.67 32.76
CA GLU A 294 -11.32 8.43 31.56
C GLU A 294 -11.27 6.98 31.07
N LEU A 295 -10.36 6.16 31.62
CA LEU A 295 -10.16 4.77 31.18
C LEU A 295 -11.42 3.93 31.42
N GLN A 296 -11.93 3.37 30.34
CA GLN A 296 -13.11 2.52 30.27
C GLN A 296 -12.75 1.06 30.00
N LYS A 297 -11.71 0.81 29.20
CA LYS A 297 -11.29 -0.54 28.86
C LYS A 297 -9.77 -0.70 28.90
N LEU A 298 -9.31 -1.77 29.53
CA LEU A 298 -7.91 -2.20 29.52
C LEU A 298 -7.87 -3.67 29.10
N HIS A 299 -7.22 -3.95 27.98
CA HIS A 299 -7.02 -5.31 27.46
C HIS A 299 -5.55 -5.69 27.57
N LEU A 300 -5.28 -6.70 28.38
CA LEU A 300 -3.99 -7.30 28.67
C LEU A 300 -4.09 -8.84 28.71
N GLY A 301 -5.06 -9.42 28.01
CA GLY A 301 -5.17 -10.87 27.90
C GLY A 301 -3.96 -11.48 27.17
N PHE A 302 -3.64 -12.74 27.45
CA PHE A 302 -2.57 -13.50 26.78
C PHE A 302 -1.21 -12.78 26.80
N ASN A 303 -0.71 -12.46 27.99
CA ASN A 303 0.53 -11.68 28.15
C ASN A 303 1.55 -12.31 29.09
N GLU A 304 1.36 -13.57 29.49
CA GLU A 304 2.24 -14.27 30.44
C GLU A 304 2.41 -13.50 31.76
N ILE A 305 1.33 -12.89 32.25
CA ILE A 305 1.36 -12.10 33.48
C ILE A 305 1.15 -13.01 34.69
N GLY A 306 2.15 -13.09 35.56
CA GLY A 306 2.08 -13.82 36.84
C GLY A 306 1.21 -13.14 37.89
N ALA A 307 0.92 -13.86 38.98
CA ALA A 307 0.03 -13.41 40.07
C ALA A 307 0.34 -12.00 40.60
N ARG A 308 1.63 -11.70 40.81
CA ARG A 308 2.10 -10.38 41.28
C ARG A 308 1.73 -9.26 40.32
N GLY A 309 1.87 -9.47 39.01
CA GLY A 309 1.51 -8.49 37.99
C GLY A 309 0.01 -8.24 37.97
N GLY A 310 -0.79 -9.32 38.09
CA GLY A 310 -2.25 -9.24 38.21
C GLY A 310 -2.71 -8.41 39.42
N LEU A 311 -2.09 -8.60 40.57
CA LEU A 311 -2.41 -7.84 41.79
C LEU A 311 -2.10 -6.34 41.65
N GLU A 312 -0.96 -5.98 41.07
CA GLU A 312 -0.62 -4.56 40.83
C GLU A 312 -1.56 -3.90 39.81
N LEU A 313 -1.97 -4.63 38.77
CA LEU A 313 -2.99 -4.16 37.83
C LEU A 313 -4.32 -3.91 38.55
N ALA A 314 -4.76 -4.83 39.41
CA ALA A 314 -5.99 -4.66 40.20
C ALA A 314 -5.93 -3.40 41.09
N ARG A 315 -4.79 -3.16 41.74
CA ARG A 315 -4.55 -1.95 42.56
C ARG A 315 -4.62 -0.68 41.70
N ALA A 316 -3.99 -0.68 40.53
CA ALA A 316 -3.99 0.47 39.62
C ALA A 316 -5.39 0.85 39.10
N MET A 317 -6.34 -0.10 39.10
CA MET A 317 -7.73 0.13 38.67
C MET A 317 -8.62 0.79 39.73
N ARG A 318 -8.15 0.91 40.99
CA ARG A 318 -8.97 1.40 42.12
C ARG A 318 -9.63 2.76 41.86
N ASN A 319 -8.93 3.68 41.21
CA ASN A 319 -9.40 5.05 40.93
C ASN A 319 -10.02 5.23 39.52
N LYS A 320 -10.27 4.14 38.78
CA LYS A 320 -10.82 4.18 37.41
C LYS A 320 -12.33 4.10 37.41
N GLU A 321 -12.97 5.23 37.74
CA GLU A 321 -14.43 5.31 37.93
C GLU A 321 -15.26 4.85 36.74
N LYS A 322 -14.75 5.07 35.51
CA LYS A 322 -15.41 4.74 34.25
C LYS A 322 -15.06 3.35 33.72
N LEU A 323 -14.24 2.56 34.43
CA LEU A 323 -13.82 1.24 33.99
C LEU A 323 -15.02 0.31 33.84
N THR A 324 -15.19 -0.22 32.62
CA THR A 324 -16.23 -1.17 32.23
C THR A 324 -15.65 -2.52 31.84
N LEU A 325 -14.37 -2.58 31.46
CA LEU A 325 -13.69 -3.82 31.11
C LEU A 325 -12.22 -3.79 31.55
N LEU A 326 -11.82 -4.79 32.33
CA LEU A 326 -10.44 -5.21 32.58
C LEU A 326 -10.31 -6.63 32.07
N ASP A 327 -9.75 -6.78 30.88
CA ASP A 327 -9.54 -8.06 30.24
C ASP A 327 -8.10 -8.52 30.49
N VAL A 328 -7.97 -9.59 31.28
CA VAL A 328 -6.70 -10.20 31.70
C VAL A 328 -6.77 -11.73 31.59
N GLY A 329 -7.69 -12.27 30.78
CA GLY A 329 -7.75 -13.73 30.55
C GLY A 329 -6.51 -14.26 29.82
N GLY A 330 -6.22 -15.55 29.90
CA GLY A 330 -5.05 -16.12 29.20
C GLY A 330 -3.69 -15.77 29.84
N ASN A 331 -3.66 -15.40 31.12
CA ASN A 331 -2.42 -15.08 31.84
C ASN A 331 -2.02 -16.24 32.78
N LEU A 332 -1.01 -16.02 33.63
CA LEU A 332 -0.39 -17.02 34.49
C LEU A 332 -0.64 -16.70 35.97
N PHE A 333 -1.89 -16.40 36.36
CA PHE A 333 -2.16 -15.97 37.73
C PHE A 333 -2.21 -17.12 38.73
N GLY A 334 -2.57 -18.32 38.27
CA GLY A 334 -2.86 -19.46 39.13
C GLY A 334 -4.08 -19.24 40.03
N GLU A 335 -4.53 -20.29 40.71
CA GLU A 335 -5.74 -20.25 41.54
C GLU A 335 -5.68 -19.15 42.63
N THR A 336 -4.55 -19.07 43.33
CA THR A 336 -4.34 -18.09 44.41
C THR A 336 -4.29 -16.67 43.87
N GLY A 337 -3.52 -16.41 42.81
CA GLY A 337 -3.41 -15.07 42.22
C GLY A 337 -4.75 -14.56 41.67
N ARG A 338 -5.56 -15.44 41.06
CA ARG A 338 -6.93 -15.09 40.64
C ARG A 338 -7.80 -14.67 41.81
N GLN A 339 -7.74 -15.38 42.93
CA GLN A 339 -8.51 -15.04 44.13
C GLN A 339 -8.08 -13.70 44.73
N GLU A 340 -6.77 -13.43 44.78
CA GLU A 340 -6.23 -12.15 45.25
C GLU A 340 -6.64 -10.97 44.35
N LEU A 341 -6.50 -11.13 43.03
CA LEU A 341 -6.92 -10.16 42.03
C LEU A 341 -8.42 -9.85 42.16
N GLN A 342 -9.26 -10.88 42.25
CA GLN A 342 -10.70 -10.73 42.43
C GLN A 342 -11.04 -10.05 43.77
N SER A 343 -10.31 -10.37 44.85
CA SER A 343 -10.51 -9.75 46.16
C SER A 343 -10.18 -8.25 46.11
N GLU A 344 -9.04 -7.85 45.53
CA GLU A 344 -8.67 -6.44 45.40
C GLU A 344 -9.67 -5.65 44.54
N LEU A 345 -10.13 -6.24 43.42
CA LEU A 345 -11.15 -5.62 42.57
C LEU A 345 -12.51 -5.53 43.28
N LYS A 346 -12.84 -6.50 44.14
CA LYS A 346 -14.05 -6.46 44.96
C LYS A 346 -13.98 -5.34 45.99
N ASP A 347 -12.86 -5.21 46.69
CA ASP A 347 -12.64 -4.18 47.72
C ASP A 347 -12.62 -2.76 47.12
N SER A 348 -12.16 -2.62 45.88
CA SER A 348 -12.19 -1.36 45.14
C SER A 348 -13.51 -1.09 44.40
N GLY A 349 -14.48 -2.02 44.42
CA GLY A 349 -15.75 -1.90 43.71
C GLY A 349 -15.66 -2.03 42.19
N ARG A 350 -14.55 -2.58 41.67
CA ARG A 350 -14.25 -2.75 40.24
C ARG A 350 -14.48 -4.17 39.72
N LEU A 351 -14.87 -5.13 40.57
CA LEU A 351 -15.08 -6.52 40.18
C LEU A 351 -16.02 -6.71 38.97
N ASN A 352 -17.04 -5.87 38.82
CA ASN A 352 -17.98 -5.94 37.69
C ASN A 352 -17.35 -5.62 36.33
N ALA A 353 -16.19 -4.96 36.31
CA ALA A 353 -15.45 -4.68 35.09
C ALA A 353 -14.52 -5.83 34.70
N LEU A 354 -14.25 -6.80 35.58
CA LEU A 354 -13.33 -7.89 35.29
C LEU A 354 -13.90 -8.81 34.19
N GLY A 355 -13.10 -9.07 33.16
CA GLY A 355 -13.37 -10.03 32.10
C GLY A 355 -13.28 -11.49 32.57
N SER A 356 -13.46 -12.43 31.64
CA SER A 356 -13.34 -13.86 31.98
C SER A 356 -11.89 -14.23 32.34
N LEU A 357 -11.71 -15.06 33.37
CA LEU A 357 -10.42 -15.68 33.74
C LEU A 357 -10.38 -17.18 33.37
N SER A 358 -11.25 -17.62 32.46
CA SER A 358 -11.47 -19.04 32.15
C SER A 358 -10.29 -19.72 31.44
N GLU A 359 -9.38 -18.95 30.86
CA GLU A 359 -8.25 -19.41 30.05
C GLU A 359 -6.91 -19.16 30.76
N ASP A 360 -6.93 -18.93 32.08
CA ASP A 360 -5.71 -18.79 32.89
C ASP A 360 -4.90 -20.09 32.85
N GLU A 361 -3.63 -19.98 32.46
CA GLU A 361 -2.67 -21.06 32.44
C GLU A 361 -2.01 -21.17 33.83
N GLU A 362 -1.63 -22.38 34.24
CA GLU A 362 -0.91 -22.56 35.51
C GLU A 362 0.53 -22.05 35.36
N GLU A 363 1.00 -21.30 36.35
CA GLU A 363 2.41 -20.92 36.47
C GLU A 363 3.20 -22.21 36.71
N ASP A 364 4.11 -22.59 35.81
CA ASP A 364 5.00 -23.73 36.04
C ASP A 364 5.84 -23.40 37.29
N ASP A 365 5.63 -24.16 38.38
CA ASP A 365 6.31 -24.00 39.69
C ASP A 365 7.86 -24.13 39.62
N ASP A 366 8.45 -24.30 38.43
CA ASP A 366 9.88 -24.45 38.17
C ASP A 366 10.58 -23.12 37.76
N ASP A 367 9.84 -22.04 37.47
CA ASP A 367 10.43 -20.70 37.35
C ASP A 367 10.46 -20.04 38.74
N ASP A 368 11.25 -20.66 39.63
CA ASP A 368 11.79 -19.96 40.80
C ASP A 368 12.31 -18.59 40.34
N ASP A 369 12.17 -17.58 41.19
CA ASP A 369 12.83 -16.28 41.11
C ASP A 369 14.39 -16.44 41.10
N GLU A 370 14.96 -17.21 40.17
CA GLU A 370 16.36 -17.11 39.80
C GLU A 370 16.53 -15.75 39.15
N GLU A 371 17.13 -14.87 39.95
CA GLU A 371 18.00 -13.80 39.53
C GLU A 371 18.65 -14.09 38.16
N GLU A 372 17.99 -13.70 37.08
CA GLU A 372 18.75 -13.14 35.95
C GLU A 372 19.06 -11.66 36.26
N GLU A 373 19.93 -11.50 37.28
CA GLU A 373 21.16 -10.70 37.13
C GLU A 373 22.25 -11.54 36.41
N GLY A 374 21.86 -12.51 35.60
CA GLY A 374 22.59 -12.81 34.39
C GLY A 374 22.42 -11.58 33.51
N GLU A 375 23.53 -11.01 33.10
CA GLU A 375 23.63 -10.45 31.76
C GLU A 375 22.70 -11.31 30.88
N GLU A 376 21.57 -10.76 30.40
CA GLU A 376 21.09 -11.24 29.10
C GLU A 376 22.37 -11.07 28.29
N GLU A 377 23.08 -12.18 28.03
CA GLU A 377 24.11 -12.21 27.03
C GLU A 377 23.50 -11.42 25.90
N GLU A 378 24.23 -10.41 25.47
CA GLU A 378 23.99 -9.85 24.18
C GLU A 378 23.97 -11.06 23.22
N GLU A 379 22.80 -11.64 22.98
CA GLU A 379 22.39 -11.90 21.62
C GLU A 379 22.36 -10.50 21.00
N GLU A 380 23.57 -9.98 20.72
CA GLU A 380 23.94 -9.73 19.35
C GLU A 380 23.18 -10.78 18.55
N GLU A 381 22.01 -10.39 18.04
CA GLU A 381 21.70 -10.84 16.71
C GLU A 381 22.99 -10.51 15.94
N GLU A 382 23.82 -11.53 15.75
CA GLU A 382 24.69 -11.61 14.60
C GLU A 382 23.72 -11.40 13.43
N GLU A 383 23.48 -10.13 13.09
CA GLU A 383 23.36 -9.76 11.71
C GLU A 383 24.58 -10.43 11.08
N GLU A 384 24.36 -11.48 10.29
CA GLU A 384 25.41 -11.99 9.45
C GLU A 384 25.90 -10.78 8.64
N GLU A 385 27.03 -10.22 9.08
CA GLU A 385 27.98 -9.53 8.24
C GLU A 385 28.38 -10.55 7.18
N ASP A 386 27.59 -10.62 6.10
CA ASP A 386 28.11 -11.08 4.83
C ASP A 386 29.15 -10.03 4.42
N GLU A 387 30.40 -10.25 4.83
CA GLU A 387 31.60 -9.60 4.33
C GLU A 387 31.67 -9.81 2.81
N GLY A 388 30.90 -8.99 2.09
CA GLY A 388 30.93 -8.82 0.65
C GLY A 388 31.45 -7.44 0.30
N GLU A 389 32.71 -7.17 0.66
CA GLU A 389 33.57 -6.07 0.19
C GLU A 389 32.92 -4.66 0.18
N GLU A 390 33.17 -3.91 1.24
CA GLU A 390 33.15 -2.45 1.21
C GLU A 390 34.11 -1.94 0.13
N ASP A 391 33.57 -1.39 -0.95
CA ASP A 391 34.24 -0.36 -1.73
C ASP A 391 33.64 1.00 -1.33
N ASP A 392 34.42 1.68 -0.49
CA ASP A 392 34.35 3.08 -0.10
C ASP A 392 34.01 4.01 -1.28
N ALA A 393 32.86 4.68 -1.18
CA ALA A 393 32.60 5.92 -1.91
C ALA A 393 31.60 6.77 -1.14
N SER A 394 32.13 7.59 -0.24
CA SER A 394 31.64 8.91 0.15
C SER A 394 30.31 9.34 -0.51
N GLU A 395 29.19 9.18 0.20
CA GLU A 395 27.94 9.86 -0.14
C GLU A 395 28.10 11.37 0.15
N GLU A 396 28.50 12.11 -0.88
CA GLU A 396 27.98 13.45 -1.05
C GLU A 396 26.47 13.32 -1.28
N GLY A 397 25.68 13.86 -0.34
CA GLY A 397 24.24 13.95 -0.47
C GLY A 397 23.85 14.73 -1.72
N GLU A 398 23.43 14.00 -2.75
CA GLU A 398 22.58 14.52 -3.82
C GLU A 398 21.22 13.82 -3.75
N SER A 399 20.19 14.64 -3.53
CA SER A 399 18.78 14.29 -3.33
C SER A 399 18.18 13.41 -4.45
N GLU A 400 17.83 12.15 -4.14
CA GLU A 400 16.86 11.37 -4.91
C GLU A 400 15.40 11.86 -4.73
N ASP A 401 15.15 12.70 -3.73
CA ASP A 401 13.83 13.25 -3.38
C ASP A 401 13.12 13.97 -4.54
N GLY A 402 13.87 14.54 -5.48
CA GLY A 402 13.32 15.30 -6.60
C GLY A 402 12.78 14.47 -7.78
N LYS A 403 13.05 13.16 -7.85
CA LYS A 403 12.60 12.30 -8.97
C LYS A 403 11.22 11.69 -8.74
N VAL A 404 10.99 11.10 -7.57
CA VAL A 404 9.71 10.45 -7.22
C VAL A 404 8.58 11.49 -7.16
N GLU A 405 8.82 12.66 -6.58
CA GLU A 405 7.80 13.73 -6.55
C GLU A 405 7.39 14.24 -7.93
N LYS A 406 8.33 14.30 -8.88
CA LYS A 406 8.04 14.77 -10.25
C LYS A 406 7.27 13.71 -11.04
N GLU A 407 7.57 12.43 -10.84
CA GLU A 407 6.85 11.33 -11.47
C GLU A 407 5.41 11.23 -10.95
N ASP A 408 5.19 11.33 -9.62
CA ASP A 408 3.86 11.30 -8.99
C ASP A 408 2.93 12.44 -9.47
N ILE A 409 3.46 13.67 -9.58
CA ILE A 409 2.70 14.82 -10.10
C ILE A 409 2.35 14.60 -11.58
N SER A 410 3.28 14.08 -12.38
CA SER A 410 3.07 13.84 -13.81
C SER A 410 1.98 12.79 -14.09
N ASP A 411 1.86 11.77 -13.23
CA ASP A 411 0.86 10.71 -13.35
C ASP A 411 -0.56 11.20 -12.99
N LEU A 412 -0.68 12.04 -11.96
CA LEU A 412 -1.94 12.69 -11.61
C LEU A 412 -2.39 13.67 -12.70
N GLU A 413 -1.47 14.49 -13.24
CA GLU A 413 -1.76 15.40 -14.36
C GLU A 413 -2.22 14.64 -15.61
N ARG A 414 -1.58 13.50 -15.93
CA ARG A 414 -1.98 12.65 -17.05
C ARG A 414 -3.41 12.13 -16.88
N THR A 415 -3.74 11.57 -15.71
CA THR A 415 -5.08 11.04 -15.46
C THR A 415 -6.13 12.15 -15.39
N ILE A 416 -5.82 13.34 -14.86
CA ILE A 416 -6.67 14.54 -14.92
C ILE A 416 -7.01 14.87 -16.38
N GLN A 417 -6.00 14.92 -17.26
CA GLN A 417 -6.21 15.22 -18.67
C GLN A 417 -7.10 14.16 -19.34
N GLU A 418 -6.93 12.89 -18.98
CA GLU A 418 -7.77 11.80 -19.47
C GLU A 418 -9.24 11.93 -19.03
N ILE A 419 -9.51 12.26 -17.77
CA ILE A 419 -10.88 12.44 -17.26
C ILE A 419 -11.53 13.68 -17.92
N GLN A 420 -10.80 14.77 -18.10
CA GLN A 420 -11.31 15.98 -18.78
C GLN A 420 -11.64 15.74 -20.26
N ASN A 421 -10.95 14.81 -20.91
CA ASN A 421 -11.22 14.42 -22.30
C ASN A 421 -12.47 13.54 -22.46
N VAL A 422 -13.05 13.03 -21.36
CA VAL A 422 -14.36 12.36 -21.36
C VAL A 422 -15.45 13.43 -21.52
N LYS A 423 -15.89 13.73 -22.76
CA LYS A 423 -17.03 14.64 -23.02
C LYS A 423 -18.35 13.88 -23.19
N LEU A 424 -19.33 14.38 -22.44
CA LEU A 424 -20.77 14.08 -22.40
C LEU A 424 -21.39 13.85 -23.79
N ASN A 425 -22.00 12.68 -23.97
CA ASN A 425 -22.92 12.41 -25.08
C ASN A 425 -24.16 13.30 -24.93
N ASP A 426 -24.20 14.40 -25.69
CA ASP A 426 -25.47 14.89 -26.20
C ASP A 426 -25.53 14.64 -27.71
N SER A 427 -26.70 14.17 -28.11
CA SER A 427 -27.00 13.59 -29.41
C SER A 427 -26.90 14.61 -30.55
N ARG A 428 -26.46 14.11 -31.73
CA ARG A 428 -26.47 14.72 -33.08
C ARG A 428 -25.27 15.61 -33.45
N GLU A 429 -24.32 15.08 -34.21
CA GLU A 429 -24.31 15.16 -35.68
C GLU A 429 -22.97 14.61 -36.22
N THR A 430 -23.09 13.60 -37.07
CA THR A 430 -22.04 13.22 -38.01
C THR A 430 -21.86 14.34 -39.02
N LYS A 431 -20.68 14.97 -39.06
CA LYS A 431 -19.85 15.17 -40.26
C LYS A 431 -18.79 16.26 -40.07
N ASN A 432 -17.57 15.89 -40.44
CA ASN A 432 -16.55 16.75 -41.05
C ASN A 432 -16.12 18.00 -40.29
N LYS A 433 -15.00 17.86 -39.55
CA LYS A 433 -13.81 18.67 -39.79
C LYS A 433 -12.59 17.98 -39.17
N ALA A 434 -11.95 17.15 -39.99
CA ALA A 434 -10.53 16.94 -39.86
C ALA A 434 -9.79 18.18 -40.39
N VAL A 435 -8.55 18.30 -39.90
CA VAL A 435 -7.45 19.17 -40.34
C VAL A 435 -7.33 20.51 -39.58
N ALA A 436 -6.56 20.49 -38.49
CA ALA A 436 -5.22 21.09 -38.42
C ALA A 436 -4.73 21.12 -36.95
N GLU A 437 -3.85 20.18 -36.58
CA GLU A 437 -2.55 20.47 -35.93
C GLU A 437 -1.83 19.15 -35.64
N MET A 438 -0.70 18.98 -36.30
CA MET A 438 0.14 17.79 -36.30
C MET A 438 1.26 18.04 -35.28
N SER A 439 1.16 17.43 -34.11
CA SER A 439 2.31 17.28 -33.21
C SER A 439 3.16 16.12 -33.75
N LEU A 440 4.35 16.43 -34.27
CA LEU A 440 5.30 15.46 -34.84
C LEU A 440 6.08 14.81 -33.69
N VAL A 441 5.59 13.67 -33.19
CA VAL A 441 6.39 12.80 -32.31
C VAL A 441 7.59 12.28 -33.11
N SER A 442 8.80 12.45 -32.58
CA SER A 442 10.01 11.96 -33.24
C SER A 442 10.22 10.46 -32.98
N VAL A 443 10.99 9.78 -33.84
CA VAL A 443 11.35 8.36 -33.62
C VAL A 443 12.15 8.20 -32.32
N CYS A 444 13.05 9.15 -32.01
CA CYS A 444 13.84 9.11 -30.78
C CYS A 444 12.95 9.15 -29.54
N GLU A 445 11.96 10.06 -29.55
CA GLU A 445 11.00 10.20 -28.46
C GLU A 445 10.12 8.95 -28.28
N PHE A 446 9.79 8.25 -29.38
CA PHE A 446 9.16 6.94 -29.31
C PHE A 446 10.11 5.87 -28.74
N LEU A 447 11.36 5.79 -29.19
CA LEU A 447 12.29 4.77 -28.73
C LEU A 447 12.70 4.96 -27.26
N GLU A 448 12.71 6.19 -26.75
CA GLU A 448 12.94 6.46 -25.34
C GLU A 448 11.75 6.03 -24.48
N HIS A 449 10.52 6.25 -24.96
CA HIS A 449 9.29 5.85 -24.26
C HIS A 449 8.29 5.17 -25.21
N PRO A 450 8.45 3.85 -25.46
CA PRO A 450 7.68 3.13 -26.46
C PRO A 450 6.24 2.90 -26.00
N THR A 451 5.38 3.86 -26.31
CA THR A 451 3.93 3.83 -26.03
C THR A 451 3.15 3.66 -27.32
N GLN A 452 1.93 3.14 -27.20
CA GLN A 452 0.99 2.99 -28.31
C GLN A 452 0.73 4.33 -29.01
N GLU A 453 0.54 5.41 -28.24
CA GLU A 453 0.19 6.73 -28.74
C GLU A 453 1.33 7.30 -29.58
N ARG A 454 2.57 7.21 -29.07
CA ARG A 454 3.77 7.67 -29.78
C ARG A 454 4.02 6.83 -31.02
N PHE A 455 3.85 5.52 -30.94
CA PHE A 455 3.99 4.62 -32.08
C PHE A 455 2.99 4.92 -33.20
N LEU A 456 1.74 5.19 -32.85
CA LEU A 456 0.71 5.57 -33.82
C LEU A 456 0.95 6.99 -34.38
N ALA A 457 1.46 7.92 -33.56
CA ALA A 457 1.81 9.28 -33.97
C ALA A 457 2.92 9.34 -35.03
N LEU A 458 3.76 8.30 -35.15
CA LEU A 458 4.71 8.15 -36.26
C LEU A 458 4.03 7.98 -37.64
N GLY A 459 2.71 7.82 -37.68
CA GLY A 459 1.95 7.75 -38.92
C GLY A 459 2.17 6.45 -39.70
N ASN A 460 1.67 6.39 -40.92
CA ASN A 460 1.70 5.17 -41.74
C ASN A 460 3.10 4.81 -42.28
N ASN A 461 4.04 5.76 -42.28
CA ASN A 461 5.43 5.58 -42.67
C ASN A 461 6.36 5.22 -41.48
N ARG A 462 5.80 4.82 -40.33
CA ARG A 462 6.56 4.48 -39.11
C ARG A 462 7.71 3.51 -39.34
N VAL A 463 7.52 2.48 -40.17
CA VAL A 463 8.57 1.49 -40.50
C VAL A 463 9.76 2.17 -41.16
N GLU A 464 9.53 3.04 -42.15
CA GLU A 464 10.59 3.77 -42.86
C GLU A 464 11.31 4.76 -41.94
N LEU A 465 10.57 5.45 -41.07
CA LEU A 465 11.12 6.40 -40.11
C LEU A 465 12.02 5.70 -39.08
N ILE A 466 11.55 4.60 -38.50
CA ILE A 466 12.32 3.79 -37.54
C ILE A 466 13.56 3.20 -38.22
N MET A 467 13.41 2.63 -39.41
CA MET A 467 14.52 2.07 -40.18
C MET A 467 15.57 3.11 -40.55
N LYS A 468 15.15 4.33 -40.89
CA LYS A 468 16.06 5.45 -41.16
C LYS A 468 16.85 5.84 -39.91
N GLU A 469 16.20 5.87 -38.75
CA GLU A 469 16.84 6.21 -37.48
C GLU A 469 17.86 5.18 -37.01
N ILE A 470 17.62 3.90 -37.28
CA ILE A 470 18.57 2.82 -36.97
C ILE A 470 19.76 2.86 -37.94
N LYS A 471 19.53 3.10 -39.24
CA LYS A 471 20.57 3.19 -40.29
C LYS A 471 21.50 4.39 -40.17
N ASN A 472 21.18 5.36 -39.31
CA ASN A 472 22.09 6.45 -38.97
C ASN A 472 23.24 6.00 -38.04
N CYS A 473 23.20 4.78 -37.50
CA CYS A 473 24.27 4.18 -36.70
C CYS A 473 25.15 3.23 -37.55
N SER A 474 26.44 3.10 -37.23
CA SER A 474 27.39 2.25 -37.97
C SER A 474 28.17 1.30 -37.04
N GLY A 475 28.46 0.08 -37.52
CA GLY A 475 29.27 -0.91 -36.79
C GLY A 475 28.51 -1.59 -35.64
N ASP A 476 29.19 -1.95 -34.55
CA ASP A 476 28.61 -2.67 -33.41
C ASP A 476 27.48 -1.87 -32.70
N SER A 477 27.55 -0.53 -32.75
CA SER A 477 26.49 0.38 -32.29
C SER A 477 25.16 0.19 -33.04
N TYR A 478 25.19 -0.37 -34.26
CA TYR A 478 23.98 -0.68 -35.02
C TYR A 478 23.16 -1.78 -34.35
N LEU A 479 23.81 -2.85 -33.86
CA LEU A 479 23.14 -3.97 -33.22
C LEU A 479 22.59 -3.57 -31.84
N GLU A 480 23.37 -2.81 -31.08
CA GLU A 480 22.97 -2.25 -29.77
C GLU A 480 21.73 -1.35 -29.87
N LYS A 481 21.47 -0.73 -31.03
CA LYS A 481 20.25 0.05 -31.27
C LYS A 481 19.12 -0.81 -31.87
N LEU A 482 19.45 -1.70 -32.80
CA LEU A 482 18.47 -2.48 -33.55
C LEU A 482 17.73 -3.50 -32.66
N VAL A 483 18.43 -4.26 -31.81
CA VAL A 483 17.77 -5.29 -30.98
C VAL A 483 16.81 -4.67 -29.95
N PRO A 484 17.19 -3.64 -29.17
CA PRO A 484 16.24 -2.95 -28.32
C PRO A 484 15.09 -2.32 -29.11
N THR A 485 15.33 -1.79 -30.30
CA THR A 485 14.25 -1.23 -31.13
C THR A 485 13.25 -2.31 -31.57
N VAL A 486 13.74 -3.48 -31.97
CA VAL A 486 12.89 -4.66 -32.26
C VAL A 486 12.04 -4.99 -31.05
N MET A 487 12.62 -5.06 -29.85
CA MET A 487 11.86 -5.39 -28.62
C MET A 487 10.85 -4.32 -28.24
N LYS A 488 11.22 -3.04 -28.32
CA LYS A 488 10.35 -1.90 -27.98
C LYS A 488 9.14 -1.79 -28.91
N VAL A 489 9.30 -2.13 -30.19
CA VAL A 489 8.17 -2.18 -31.14
C VAL A 489 7.36 -3.46 -30.92
N SER A 490 8.03 -4.60 -30.73
CA SER A 490 7.35 -5.90 -30.57
C SER A 490 6.51 -5.98 -29.30
N SER A 491 6.95 -5.33 -28.22
CA SER A 491 6.20 -5.25 -26.96
C SER A 491 4.80 -4.66 -27.13
N LEU A 492 4.60 -3.79 -28.13
CA LEU A 492 3.29 -3.20 -28.46
C LEU A 492 2.32 -4.20 -29.13
N SER A 493 2.78 -5.38 -29.52
CA SER A 493 1.91 -6.45 -30.05
C SER A 493 1.03 -7.09 -28.97
N ALA A 494 1.27 -6.81 -27.69
CA ALA A 494 0.38 -7.12 -26.58
C ALA A 494 -0.68 -6.02 -26.32
N SER A 495 -0.71 -4.96 -27.15
CA SER A 495 -1.70 -3.87 -27.01
C SER A 495 -3.15 -4.40 -27.13
N SER A 496 -4.05 -3.83 -26.33
CA SER A 496 -5.49 -4.06 -26.40
C SER A 496 -6.14 -3.39 -27.64
N SER A 497 -5.46 -2.44 -28.27
CA SER A 497 -5.90 -1.83 -29.53
C SER A 497 -5.50 -2.73 -30.70
N GLU A 498 -6.51 -3.28 -31.38
CA GLU A 498 -6.28 -4.11 -32.57
C GLU A 498 -5.51 -3.35 -33.66
N VAL A 499 -5.73 -2.03 -33.79
CA VAL A 499 -5.00 -1.19 -34.74
C VAL A 499 -3.51 -1.12 -34.39
N THR A 500 -3.18 -0.94 -33.11
CA THR A 500 -1.80 -0.85 -32.62
C THR A 500 -1.12 -2.20 -32.70
N LYS A 501 -1.81 -3.27 -32.28
CA LYS A 501 -1.33 -4.64 -32.36
C LYS A 501 -0.96 -5.03 -33.79
N GLN A 502 -1.86 -4.82 -34.76
CA GLN A 502 -1.56 -5.12 -36.16
C GLN A 502 -0.43 -4.25 -36.72
N ALA A 503 -0.41 -2.97 -36.35
CA ALA A 503 0.67 -2.06 -36.74
C ALA A 503 2.04 -2.48 -36.16
N ALA A 504 2.06 -2.94 -34.91
CA ALA A 504 3.25 -3.40 -34.20
C ALA A 504 3.76 -4.70 -34.80
N LEU A 505 2.89 -5.69 -35.03
CA LEU A 505 3.23 -6.96 -35.67
C LEU A 505 3.86 -6.76 -37.07
N LEU A 506 3.27 -5.91 -37.90
CA LEU A 506 3.81 -5.56 -39.22
C LEU A 506 5.16 -4.84 -39.13
N CYS A 507 5.31 -3.93 -38.17
CA CYS A 507 6.55 -3.19 -37.99
C CYS A 507 7.67 -4.10 -37.44
N SER A 508 7.35 -4.96 -36.48
CA SER A 508 8.26 -5.96 -35.92
C SER A 508 8.74 -6.95 -36.97
N ASP A 509 7.87 -7.45 -37.85
CA ASP A 509 8.26 -8.33 -38.97
C ASP A 509 9.34 -7.68 -39.84
N ALA A 510 9.14 -6.40 -40.21
CA ALA A 510 10.09 -5.64 -41.00
C ALA A 510 11.44 -5.44 -40.27
N LEU A 511 11.41 -5.19 -38.96
CA LEU A 511 12.61 -5.03 -38.14
C LEU A 511 13.36 -6.35 -37.91
N TYR A 512 12.65 -7.47 -37.69
CA TYR A 512 13.26 -8.79 -37.63
C TYR A 512 13.91 -9.18 -38.95
N ARG A 513 13.27 -8.87 -40.08
CA ARG A 513 13.84 -9.09 -41.42
C ARG A 513 15.14 -8.30 -41.60
N GLU A 514 15.17 -7.05 -41.16
CA GLU A 514 16.39 -6.24 -41.19
C GLU A 514 17.49 -6.82 -40.30
N LEU A 515 17.13 -7.22 -39.08
CA LEU A 515 18.06 -7.80 -38.10
C LEU A 515 18.77 -9.03 -38.68
N PHE A 516 18.01 -9.97 -39.26
CA PHE A 516 18.61 -11.19 -39.80
C PHE A 516 19.34 -10.97 -41.12
N ARG A 517 18.87 -10.04 -41.98
CA ARG A 517 19.63 -9.62 -43.16
C ARG A 517 20.99 -9.05 -42.76
N TRP A 518 21.02 -8.14 -41.79
CA TRP A 518 22.26 -7.56 -41.29
C TRP A 518 23.17 -8.62 -40.65
N ALA A 519 22.60 -9.55 -39.88
CA ALA A 519 23.33 -10.65 -39.28
C ALA A 519 24.04 -11.53 -40.31
N GLU A 520 23.38 -11.81 -41.44
CA GLU A 520 23.93 -12.58 -42.55
C GLU A 520 25.02 -11.79 -43.29
N GLU A 521 24.76 -10.52 -43.63
CA GLU A 521 25.70 -9.64 -44.32
C GLU A 521 27.00 -9.42 -43.52
N GLN A 522 26.90 -9.32 -42.19
CA GLN A 522 28.05 -9.12 -41.30
C GLN A 522 28.64 -10.43 -40.73
N GLN A 523 28.06 -11.60 -41.08
CA GLN A 523 28.43 -12.91 -40.52
C GLN A 523 28.39 -12.97 -38.98
N GLN A 524 27.45 -12.24 -38.36
CA GLN A 524 27.29 -12.12 -36.90
C GLN A 524 26.08 -12.88 -36.34
N SER A 525 25.67 -13.99 -36.97
CA SER A 525 24.47 -14.73 -36.55
C SER A 525 24.51 -15.22 -35.10
N SER A 526 25.69 -15.59 -34.58
CA SER A 526 25.87 -16.00 -33.18
C SER A 526 25.64 -14.84 -32.20
N VAL A 527 26.13 -13.64 -32.53
CA VAL A 527 25.98 -12.43 -31.71
C VAL A 527 24.52 -11.99 -31.65
N VAL A 528 23.82 -12.05 -32.79
CA VAL A 528 22.38 -11.75 -32.85
C VAL A 528 21.57 -12.76 -32.04
N ASN A 529 21.88 -14.06 -32.14
CA ASN A 529 21.20 -15.08 -31.34
C ASN A 529 21.39 -14.83 -29.83
N ASN A 530 22.63 -14.55 -29.39
CA ASN A 530 22.92 -14.24 -27.99
C ASN A 530 22.15 -12.99 -27.53
N SER A 531 22.19 -11.91 -28.32
CA SER A 531 21.50 -10.67 -28.01
C SER A 531 19.99 -10.84 -27.91
N LEU A 532 19.38 -11.60 -28.83
CA LEU A 532 17.96 -11.95 -28.78
C LEU A 532 17.62 -12.75 -27.53
N LEU A 533 18.41 -13.75 -27.14
CA LEU A 533 18.17 -14.54 -25.94
C LEU A 533 18.22 -13.66 -24.68
N VAL A 534 19.20 -12.75 -24.57
CA VAL A 534 19.30 -11.79 -23.46
C VAL A 534 18.07 -10.89 -23.41
N HIS A 535 17.70 -10.30 -24.55
CA HIS A 535 16.63 -9.29 -24.63
C HIS A 535 15.21 -9.89 -24.54
N LEU A 536 15.08 -11.21 -24.73
CA LEU A 536 13.88 -11.99 -24.45
C LEU A 536 13.84 -12.56 -23.03
N GLY A 537 14.88 -12.32 -22.21
CA GLY A 537 14.96 -12.80 -20.83
C GLY A 537 15.27 -14.30 -20.70
N LEU A 538 15.79 -14.94 -21.76
CA LEU A 538 16.07 -16.38 -21.79
C LEU A 538 17.45 -16.74 -21.22
N ILE A 539 18.38 -15.78 -21.17
CA ILE A 539 19.69 -15.89 -20.53
C ILE A 539 20.07 -14.56 -19.86
N LYS A 540 20.97 -14.61 -18.87
CA LYS A 540 21.46 -13.41 -18.17
C LYS A 540 22.40 -12.61 -19.07
N SER A 541 22.30 -11.28 -18.99
CA SER A 541 23.25 -10.35 -19.60
C SER A 541 24.57 -10.33 -18.83
N GLU A 542 25.69 -10.21 -19.53
CA GLU A 542 26.99 -9.89 -18.93
C GLU A 542 27.06 -8.42 -18.47
N ASP A 543 26.26 -7.55 -19.09
CA ASP A 543 26.06 -6.17 -18.62
C ASP A 543 25.03 -6.13 -17.49
N LYS A 544 25.52 -5.94 -16.25
CA LYS A 544 24.70 -5.81 -15.04
C LYS A 544 23.78 -4.58 -15.04
N LYS A 545 24.00 -3.61 -15.95
CA LYS A 545 23.16 -2.40 -16.09
C LYS A 545 21.96 -2.62 -17.00
N LEU A 546 21.94 -3.69 -17.81
CA LEU A 546 20.82 -3.97 -18.72
C LEU A 546 19.59 -4.44 -17.94
N LYS A 547 18.59 -3.56 -17.81
CA LYS A 547 17.26 -3.88 -17.29
C LYS A 547 16.28 -4.01 -18.45
N LEU A 548 15.56 -5.13 -18.54
CA LEU A 548 14.51 -5.33 -19.55
C LEU A 548 13.29 -4.48 -19.19
N THR A 549 13.00 -3.45 -19.98
CA THR A 549 11.94 -2.46 -19.71
C THR A 549 10.72 -2.61 -20.61
N TRP A 550 10.68 -3.64 -21.46
CA TRP A 550 9.60 -3.89 -22.43
C TRP A 550 8.76 -5.11 -22.08
N ASN A 551 7.49 -5.12 -22.51
CA ASN A 551 6.57 -6.24 -22.33
C ASN A 551 7.01 -7.47 -23.16
N LEU A 552 7.36 -8.55 -22.47
CA LEU A 552 7.85 -9.78 -23.09
C LEU A 552 6.75 -10.58 -23.80
N ASP A 553 5.49 -10.54 -23.35
CA ASP A 553 4.38 -11.23 -24.01
C ASP A 553 4.15 -10.68 -25.42
N GLY A 554 4.25 -9.36 -25.59
CA GLY A 554 4.20 -8.71 -26.90
C GLY A 554 5.38 -9.12 -27.78
N CYS A 555 6.58 -9.17 -27.21
CA CYS A 555 7.77 -9.67 -27.91
C CYS A 555 7.60 -11.12 -28.37
N MET A 556 7.04 -11.99 -27.53
CA MET A 556 6.76 -13.39 -27.88
C MET A 556 5.70 -13.51 -28.98
N ALA A 557 4.65 -12.68 -28.95
CA ALA A 557 3.62 -12.66 -30.00
C ALA A 557 4.21 -12.24 -31.37
N SER A 558 5.06 -11.20 -31.41
CA SER A 558 5.76 -10.82 -32.64
C SER A 558 6.75 -11.90 -33.10
N LEU A 559 7.48 -12.51 -32.16
CA LEU A 559 8.45 -13.57 -32.46
C LEU A 559 7.78 -14.81 -33.05
N GLU A 560 6.61 -15.19 -32.53
CA GLU A 560 5.80 -16.30 -33.05
C GLU A 560 5.45 -16.08 -34.53
N GLN A 561 5.06 -14.85 -34.90
CA GLN A 561 4.79 -14.49 -36.29
C GLN A 561 6.07 -14.50 -37.14
N ALA A 562 7.16 -13.93 -36.62
CA ALA A 562 8.43 -13.83 -37.33
C ALA A 562 9.07 -15.19 -37.61
N ILE A 563 9.01 -16.15 -36.67
CA ILE A 563 9.57 -17.51 -36.82
C ILE A 563 8.98 -18.26 -38.01
N ARG A 564 7.72 -17.97 -38.35
CA ARG A 564 6.99 -18.60 -39.46
C ARG A 564 7.37 -18.02 -40.84
N GLN A 565 8.12 -16.92 -40.87
CA GLN A 565 8.55 -16.28 -42.11
C GLN A 565 9.79 -16.96 -42.70
N ASP A 566 9.94 -16.83 -44.02
CA ASP A 566 11.03 -17.42 -44.81
C ASP A 566 12.41 -16.85 -44.46
N TYR A 567 12.48 -15.56 -44.13
CA TYR A 567 13.72 -14.87 -43.76
C TYR A 567 14.30 -15.29 -42.41
N PHE A 568 13.53 -15.97 -41.55
CA PHE A 568 13.97 -16.30 -40.20
C PHE A 568 14.99 -17.45 -40.26
N PRO A 569 16.24 -17.29 -39.76
CA PRO A 569 17.28 -18.30 -39.93
C PRO A 569 17.00 -19.61 -39.19
N GLN A 570 17.29 -20.75 -39.82
CA GLN A 570 17.08 -22.07 -39.21
C GLN A 570 17.87 -22.24 -37.90
N GLY A 571 19.15 -21.83 -37.87
CA GLY A 571 19.98 -21.94 -36.66
C GLY A 571 19.44 -21.11 -35.49
N THR A 572 18.79 -19.98 -35.75
CA THR A 572 18.13 -19.18 -34.71
C THR A 572 16.87 -19.87 -34.18
N ARG A 573 16.08 -20.53 -35.04
CA ARG A 573 14.91 -21.32 -34.60
C ARG A 573 15.34 -22.44 -33.65
N GLU A 574 16.37 -23.19 -34.02
CA GLU A 574 16.91 -24.30 -33.22
C GLU A 574 17.44 -23.79 -31.86
N THR A 575 18.11 -22.63 -31.86
CA THR A 575 18.60 -21.98 -30.64
C THR A 575 17.43 -21.58 -29.73
N LEU A 576 16.43 -20.87 -30.24
CA LEU A 576 15.26 -20.45 -29.46
C LEU A 576 14.48 -21.64 -28.91
N GLN A 577 14.32 -22.70 -29.71
CA GLN A 577 13.66 -23.93 -29.27
C GLN A 577 14.36 -24.56 -28.07
N LEU A 578 15.70 -24.61 -28.07
CA LEU A 578 16.48 -25.15 -26.95
C LEU A 578 16.22 -24.38 -25.65
N PHE A 579 16.28 -23.04 -25.71
CA PHE A 579 16.14 -22.21 -24.50
C PHE A 579 14.69 -22.10 -24.01
N LEU A 580 13.71 -22.03 -24.91
CA LEU A 580 12.29 -22.02 -24.54
C LEU A 580 11.83 -23.37 -23.96
N SER A 581 12.41 -24.49 -24.41
CA SER A 581 12.07 -25.81 -23.86
C SER A 581 12.60 -26.05 -22.43
N ARG A 582 13.62 -25.30 -21.98
CA ARG A 582 14.21 -25.47 -20.63
C ARG A 582 13.35 -24.88 -19.51
N GLN A 583 12.53 -23.87 -19.77
CA GLN A 583 11.64 -23.27 -18.76
C GLN A 583 10.40 -24.13 -18.45
N VAL A 584 10.09 -25.16 -19.26
CA VAL A 584 8.93 -26.05 -19.05
C VAL A 584 9.21 -27.14 -17.99
N PHE A 585 10.48 -27.38 -17.62
CA PHE A 585 10.84 -28.45 -16.67
C PHE A 585 10.73 -28.06 -15.18
N ASP A 586 10.39 -26.82 -14.83
CA ASP A 586 10.30 -26.35 -13.44
C ASP A 586 8.87 -26.20 -12.87
N VAL A 587 7.83 -26.66 -13.59
CA VAL A 587 6.41 -26.47 -13.16
C VAL A 587 5.65 -27.78 -12.89
N GLU A 588 6.21 -28.96 -13.18
CA GLU A 588 5.56 -30.25 -12.87
C GLU A 588 6.52 -31.26 -12.23
N SER A 589 6.90 -31.06 -10.96
CA SER A 589 7.40 -32.17 -10.11
C SER A 589 7.27 -31.89 -8.61
N SER A 590 6.04 -31.65 -8.14
CA SER A 590 5.67 -31.85 -6.74
C SER A 590 4.53 -32.86 -6.64
N THR A 591 4.75 -34.06 -7.16
CA THR A 591 3.96 -35.23 -6.78
C THR A 591 4.84 -36.14 -5.94
N ILE A 592 4.67 -36.02 -4.62
CA ILE A 592 5.11 -37.03 -3.67
C ILE A 592 4.40 -38.34 -4.04
N LEU A 593 5.18 -39.39 -4.30
CA LEU A 593 4.73 -40.76 -4.06
C LEU A 593 5.76 -41.48 -3.20
N PRO A 594 5.31 -42.29 -2.22
CA PRO A 594 6.15 -42.95 -1.24
C PRO A 594 6.65 -44.32 -1.73
N HIS A 595 7.37 -45.01 -0.84
CA HIS A 595 7.93 -46.38 -0.89
C HIS A 595 9.43 -46.43 -1.25
N ASP A 596 10.29 -47.19 -0.59
CA ASP A 596 10.22 -48.13 0.55
C ASP A 596 11.66 -48.28 1.08
#